data_AF-A0A095UTW2-F1
#
_entry.id   AF-A0A095UTW2-F1
#
_cell.length_a   1.000
_cell.length_b   1.000
_cell.length_c   1.000
_cell.angle_alpha   90.00
_cell.angle_beta   90.00
_cell.angle_gamma   90.00
#
_symmetry.space_group_name_H-M   'P 1'
#
loop_
_entity.id
_entity.type
_entity.pdbx_description
1 polymer ?
#
loop_
_entity_poly.entity_id
_entity_poly.type
_entity_poly.pdbx_seq_one_letter_code
_entity_poly.pdbx_strand_id
1 'polypeptide(L)'
;MHAPSAGEIVAANSNHWRKIINLLAKVASPQEDDWRRFRDSDLFEHTALCFEPALKEEGCWHWIAGQANLQRFVSLDHHAAVLPEDAEIAVDGARRLLLSPYPDYRQLSNQRVARIREALAQAGFYGGVAF
;
A
#
# COMPACT_ATOMS: atom_id res chain seq x y z
N MET A 1 -10.51 0.77 21.56
CA MET A 1 -11.16 0.01 20.47
C MET A 1 -10.10 -0.95 19.96
N HIS A 2 -10.39 -2.26 19.88
CA HIS A 2 -9.42 -3.23 19.36
C HIS A 2 -9.42 -3.16 17.83
N ALA A 3 -8.27 -2.91 17.21
CA ALA A 3 -8.15 -3.01 15.75
C ALA A 3 -8.25 -4.49 15.34
N PRO A 4 -8.97 -4.83 14.27
CA PRO A 4 -9.06 -6.22 13.82
C PRO A 4 -7.70 -6.69 13.29
N SER A 5 -7.38 -7.96 13.55
CA SER A 5 -6.22 -8.63 12.96
C SER A 5 -6.41 -8.91 11.47
N ALA A 6 -5.31 -9.09 10.75
CA ALA A 6 -5.33 -9.59 9.37
C ALA A 6 -6.05 -10.94 9.24
N GLY A 7 -5.88 -11.82 10.24
CA GLY A 7 -6.55 -13.11 10.29
C GLY A 7 -8.08 -12.98 10.35
N GLU A 8 -8.58 -12.09 11.21
CA GLU A 8 -10.02 -11.86 11.37
C GLU A 8 -10.66 -11.29 10.10
N ILE A 9 -10.01 -10.32 9.45
CA ILE A 9 -10.50 -9.77 8.18
C ILE A 9 -10.55 -10.87 7.12
N VAL A 10 -9.51 -11.68 6.99
CA VAL A 10 -9.47 -12.77 6.00
C VAL A 10 -10.49 -13.85 6.29
N ALA A 11 -10.73 -14.19 7.56
CA ALA A 11 -11.71 -15.20 7.96
C ALA A 11 -13.16 -14.73 7.72
N ALA A 12 -13.44 -13.44 7.96
CA ALA A 12 -14.75 -12.84 7.73
C ALA A 12 -15.07 -12.61 6.24
N ASN A 13 -14.10 -12.79 5.35
CA ASN A 13 -14.22 -12.42 3.94
C ASN A 13 -13.75 -13.51 2.97
N SER A 14 -13.92 -13.26 1.67
CA SER A 14 -13.49 -14.18 0.61
C SER A 14 -11.96 -14.16 0.39
N ASN A 15 -11.48 -15.09 -0.44
CA ASN A 15 -10.06 -15.18 -0.85
C ASN A 15 -9.52 -13.88 -1.47
N HIS A 16 -10.39 -12.99 -1.93
CA HIS A 16 -10.01 -11.69 -2.48
C HIS A 16 -9.30 -10.81 -1.44
N TRP A 17 -9.86 -10.72 -0.23
CA TRP A 17 -9.29 -9.92 0.85
C TRP A 17 -7.92 -10.43 1.30
N ARG A 18 -7.72 -11.75 1.31
CA ARG A 18 -6.41 -12.36 1.59
C ARG A 18 -5.30 -11.82 0.69
N LYS A 19 -5.59 -11.58 -0.58
CA LYS A 19 -4.61 -11.06 -1.55
C LYS A 19 -4.25 -9.60 -1.25
N ILE A 20 -5.27 -8.78 -1.02
CA ILE A 20 -5.11 -7.36 -0.68
C ILE A 20 -4.27 -7.22 0.59
N ILE A 21 -4.63 -7.96 1.65
CA ILE A 21 -3.92 -7.92 2.93
C ILE A 21 -2.47 -8.40 2.81
N ASN A 22 -2.22 -9.46 2.04
CA ASN A 22 -0.84 -9.91 1.80
C ASN A 22 -0.02 -8.89 1.01
N LEU A 23 -0.59 -8.26 -0.02
CA LEU A 23 0.11 -7.25 -0.81
C LEU A 23 0.36 -5.99 0.01
N LEU A 24 -0.61 -5.57 0.83
CA LEU A 24 -0.44 -4.49 1.80
C LEU A 24 0.69 -4.79 2.78
N ALA A 25 0.73 -5.98 3.37
CA ALA A 25 1.82 -6.35 4.25
C ALA A 25 3.18 -6.39 3.54
N LYS A 26 3.25 -6.94 2.33
CA LYS A 26 4.50 -6.95 1.55
C LYS A 26 5.01 -5.56 1.21
N VAL A 27 4.12 -4.61 0.93
CA VAL A 27 4.49 -3.23 0.63
C VAL A 27 4.83 -2.46 1.91
N ALA A 28 4.00 -2.55 2.94
CA ALA A 28 4.15 -1.75 4.15
C ALA A 28 5.22 -2.27 5.13
N SER A 29 5.55 -3.56 5.08
CA SER A 29 6.52 -4.16 6.01
C SER A 29 7.88 -3.46 5.90
N PRO A 30 8.43 -2.97 7.03
CA PRO A 30 9.75 -2.36 7.05
C PRO A 30 10.87 -3.31 6.59
N GLN A 31 10.76 -4.60 6.94
CA GLN A 31 11.65 -5.66 6.47
C GLN A 31 10.94 -6.52 5.44
N GLU A 32 11.54 -6.68 4.26
CA GLU A 32 10.90 -7.41 3.16
C GLU A 32 10.63 -8.87 3.52
N ASP A 33 11.59 -9.55 4.16
CA ASP A 33 11.48 -10.97 4.48
C ASP A 33 10.53 -11.27 5.66
N ASP A 34 10.24 -10.28 6.51
CA ASP A 34 9.40 -10.44 7.71
C ASP A 34 7.93 -10.03 7.52
N TRP A 35 7.50 -9.82 6.27
CA TRP A 35 6.15 -9.33 5.97
C TRP A 35 5.03 -10.21 6.53
N ARG A 36 5.27 -11.51 6.76
CA ARG A 36 4.26 -12.44 7.33
C ARG A 36 4.02 -12.17 8.81
N ARG A 37 5.10 -12.00 9.59
CA ARG A 37 5.01 -11.64 11.01
C ARG A 37 4.36 -10.27 11.15
N PHE A 38 4.82 -9.32 10.34
CA PHE A 38 4.24 -7.97 10.26
C PHE A 38 2.75 -8.01 9.92
N ARG A 39 2.34 -8.79 8.92
CA ARG A 39 0.92 -8.99 8.55
C ARG A 39 0.09 -9.42 9.76
N ASP A 40 0.59 -10.41 10.49
CA ASP A 40 -0.17 -11.09 11.52
C ASP A 40 -0.22 -10.32 12.85
N SER A 41 0.80 -9.50 13.13
CA SER A 41 0.95 -8.85 14.45
C SER A 41 0.84 -7.33 14.40
N ASP A 42 1.37 -6.68 13.37
CA ASP A 42 1.66 -5.24 13.40
C ASP A 42 0.87 -4.44 12.32
N LEU A 43 0.34 -5.12 11.29
CA LEU A 43 -0.17 -4.48 10.07
C LEU A 43 -1.19 -3.37 10.33
N PHE A 44 -2.21 -3.64 11.15
CA PHE A 44 -3.27 -2.68 11.43
C PHE A 44 -2.98 -1.72 12.58
N GLU A 45 -1.83 -1.86 13.22
CA GLU A 45 -1.29 -0.83 14.11
C GLU A 45 -0.61 0.29 13.30
N HIS A 46 -0.11 -0.05 12.11
CA HIS A 46 0.62 0.87 11.23
C HIS A 46 -0.13 1.28 9.96
N THR A 47 -1.19 0.56 9.59
CA THR A 47 -1.93 0.80 8.36
C THR A 47 -3.44 0.82 8.60
N ALA A 48 -4.17 1.45 7.69
CA ALA A 48 -5.62 1.45 7.70
C ALA A 48 -6.18 1.25 6.29
N LEU A 49 -7.35 0.60 6.20
CA LEU A 49 -8.13 0.53 4.97
C LEU A 49 -9.16 1.67 4.97
N CYS A 50 -9.02 2.60 4.03
CA CYS A 50 -9.94 3.72 3.86
C CYS A 50 -10.87 3.47 2.67
N PHE A 51 -12.19 3.58 2.88
CA PHE A 51 -13.19 3.41 1.82
C PHE A 51 -13.67 4.75 1.24
N GLU A 52 -13.36 5.85 1.92
CA GLU A 52 -13.63 7.22 1.46
C GLU A 52 -12.55 7.66 0.46
N PRO A 53 -12.90 8.44 -0.57
CA PRO A 53 -11.94 8.98 -1.52
C PRO A 53 -11.30 10.25 -0.94
N ALA A 54 -10.67 10.13 0.22
CA ALA A 54 -10.11 11.24 0.95
C ALA A 54 -8.70 10.90 1.43
N LEU A 55 -7.79 11.86 1.30
CA LEU A 55 -6.50 11.80 1.98
C LEU A 55 -6.70 12.24 3.43
N LYS A 56 -5.96 11.61 4.34
CA LYS A 56 -5.89 12.06 5.74
C LYS A 56 -4.83 13.16 5.86
N GLU A 57 -5.12 14.19 6.66
CA GLU A 57 -4.23 15.36 6.84
C GLU A 57 -2.96 15.06 7.67
N GLU A 58 -2.79 13.83 8.13
CA GLU A 58 -1.76 13.46 9.07
C GLU A 58 -0.68 12.63 8.39
N GLY A 59 0.46 13.23 8.04
CA GLY A 59 1.80 12.63 8.01
C GLY A 59 1.98 11.18 7.53
N CYS A 60 1.06 10.60 6.79
CA CYS A 60 1.01 9.20 6.45
C CYS A 60 1.10 9.03 4.94
N TRP A 61 1.29 7.79 4.54
CA TRP A 61 1.31 7.43 3.13
C TRP A 61 -0.07 6.95 2.70
N HIS A 62 -0.50 7.38 1.52
CA HIS A 62 -1.75 6.95 0.92
C HIS A 62 -1.46 6.07 -0.28
N TRP A 63 -1.94 4.83 -0.22
CA TRP A 63 -1.93 3.92 -1.36
C TRP A 63 -3.29 3.94 -2.05
N ILE A 64 -3.36 4.59 -3.21
CA ILE A 64 -4.57 4.67 -4.04
C ILE A 64 -4.45 3.64 -5.16
N ALA A 65 -5.17 2.52 -4.99
CA ALA A 65 -5.04 1.37 -5.88
C ALA A 65 -6.32 1.07 -6.66
N GLY A 66 -6.15 0.70 -7.94
CA GLY A 66 -7.23 0.24 -8.82
C GLY A 66 -7.93 1.37 -9.58
N GLN A 67 -8.24 1.11 -10.86
CA GLN A 67 -8.77 2.12 -11.79
C GLN A 67 -10.00 2.86 -11.28
N ALA A 68 -11.00 2.13 -10.77
CA ALA A 68 -12.22 2.74 -10.24
C ALA A 68 -11.95 3.64 -9.02
N ASN A 69 -10.96 3.29 -8.18
CA ASN A 69 -10.62 4.13 -7.04
C ASN A 69 -9.79 5.34 -7.46
N LEU A 70 -8.82 5.17 -8.36
CA LEU A 70 -8.02 6.26 -8.95
C LEU A 70 -8.92 7.32 -9.60
N GLN A 71 -9.99 6.91 -10.28
CA GLN A 71 -10.98 7.85 -10.87
C GLN A 71 -11.68 8.75 -9.85
N ARG A 72 -11.72 8.35 -8.57
CA ARG A 72 -12.31 9.17 -7.50
C ARG A 72 -11.36 10.31 -7.06
N PHE A 73 -10.10 10.27 -7.48
CA PHE A 73 -9.06 11.24 -7.14
C PHE A 73 -8.57 12.03 -8.38
N VAL A 74 -9.36 12.11 -9.45
CA VAL A 74 -8.95 12.85 -10.67
C VAL A 74 -8.67 14.34 -10.45
N SER A 75 -9.25 14.93 -9.40
CA SER A 75 -9.02 16.32 -9.00
C SER A 75 -7.90 16.48 -7.97
N LEU A 76 -7.28 15.38 -7.53
CA LEU A 76 -6.14 15.42 -6.64
C LEU A 76 -4.93 15.94 -7.41
N ASP A 77 -4.50 17.14 -7.08
CA ASP A 77 -3.22 17.65 -7.56
C ASP A 77 -2.10 16.78 -6.97
N HIS A 78 -1.20 16.26 -7.82
CA HIS A 78 -0.03 15.48 -7.44
C HIS A 78 1.04 15.50 -8.53
N HIS A 79 2.29 15.25 -8.15
CA HIS A 79 3.43 15.16 -9.05
C HIS A 79 4.04 13.75 -9.05
N ALA A 80 3.20 12.72 -8.87
CA ALA A 80 3.61 11.33 -8.91
C ALA A 80 4.39 10.99 -10.19
N ALA A 81 5.61 10.50 -10.01
CA ALA A 81 6.46 10.05 -11.10
C ALA A 81 6.22 8.56 -11.35
N VAL A 82 6.01 8.18 -12.62
CA VAL A 82 5.87 6.77 -13.01
C VAL A 82 7.20 6.03 -12.84
N LEU A 83 7.13 4.74 -12.55
CA LEU A 83 8.31 3.89 -12.53
C LEU A 83 8.85 3.69 -13.97
N PRO A 84 10.18 3.73 -14.20
CA PRO A 84 10.76 3.68 -15.55
C PRO A 84 10.31 2.48 -16.39
N GLU A 85 10.17 1.30 -15.77
CA GLU A 85 9.72 0.07 -16.44
C GLU A 85 8.26 -0.32 -16.14
N ASP A 86 7.48 0.56 -15.52
CA ASP A 86 6.08 0.28 -15.15
C ASP A 86 5.24 1.56 -15.06
N ALA A 87 4.69 1.98 -16.20
CA ALA A 87 3.91 3.21 -16.33
C ALA A 87 2.58 3.22 -15.56
N GLU A 88 2.13 2.07 -15.05
CA GLU A 88 0.89 1.97 -14.27
C GLU A 88 1.13 2.23 -12.78
N ILE A 89 2.40 2.27 -12.33
CA ILE A 89 2.77 2.54 -10.94
C ILE A 89 3.45 3.90 -10.89
N ALA A 90 3.01 4.76 -9.96
CA ALA A 90 3.61 6.07 -9.76
C ALA A 90 3.73 6.40 -8.27
N VAL A 91 4.77 7.16 -7.91
CA VAL A 91 5.04 7.58 -6.53
C VAL A 91 5.22 9.09 -6.47
N ASP A 92 4.54 9.73 -5.52
CA ASP A 92 4.78 11.13 -5.14
C ASP A 92 5.32 11.15 -3.71
N GLY A 93 6.63 11.35 -3.54
CA GLY A 93 7.24 11.41 -2.21
C GLY A 93 6.83 12.63 -1.40
N ALA A 94 6.56 13.76 -2.07
CA ALA A 94 6.19 15.00 -1.40
C ALA A 94 4.77 14.91 -0.83
N ARG A 95 3.84 14.32 -1.58
CA ARG A 95 2.47 14.05 -1.13
C ARG A 95 2.28 12.69 -0.46
N ARG A 96 3.34 11.88 -0.36
CA ARG A 96 3.33 10.53 0.21
C ARG A 96 2.29 9.61 -0.44
N LEU A 97 2.23 9.64 -1.77
CA LEU A 97 1.29 8.85 -2.56
C LEU A 97 1.98 7.67 -3.24
N LEU A 98 1.31 6.52 -3.20
CA LEU A 98 1.52 5.40 -4.11
C LEU A 98 0.26 5.22 -4.96
N LEU A 99 0.41 5.30 -6.28
CA LEU A 99 -0.64 5.01 -7.24
C LEU A 99 -0.31 3.68 -7.91
N SER A 100 -1.29 2.78 -7.99
CA SER A 100 -1.08 1.49 -8.65
C SER A 100 -2.37 0.90 -9.23
N PRO A 101 -2.27 -0.17 -10.03
CA PRO A 101 -3.39 -1.04 -10.31
C PRO A 101 -3.94 -1.71 -9.05
N TYR A 102 -5.01 -2.49 -9.22
CA TYR A 102 -5.68 -3.18 -8.14
C TYR A 102 -4.74 -4.19 -7.45
N PRO A 103 -4.74 -4.28 -6.11
CA PRO A 103 -3.86 -5.19 -5.38
C PRO A 103 -4.36 -6.64 -5.44
N ASP A 104 -4.16 -7.25 -6.61
CA ASP A 104 -4.32 -8.68 -6.89
C ASP A 104 -3.05 -9.19 -7.59
N TYR A 105 -2.64 -10.44 -7.34
CA TYR A 105 -1.39 -11.01 -7.86
C TYR A 105 -1.27 -11.04 -9.40
N ARG A 106 -2.38 -10.94 -10.14
CA ARG A 106 -2.36 -10.81 -11.60
C ARG A 106 -1.87 -9.44 -12.04
N GLN A 107 -2.16 -8.42 -11.25
CA GLN A 107 -1.77 -7.05 -11.52
C GLN A 107 -0.47 -6.72 -10.79
N LEU A 108 -0.34 -7.04 -9.50
CA LEU A 108 0.86 -6.80 -8.70
C LEU A 108 1.61 -8.11 -8.41
N SER A 109 2.49 -8.50 -9.34
CA SER A 109 3.41 -9.63 -9.15
C SER A 109 4.46 -9.32 -8.07
N ASN A 110 5.17 -10.33 -7.57
CA ASN A 110 6.28 -10.12 -6.63
C ASN A 110 7.34 -9.16 -7.18
N GLN A 111 7.60 -9.19 -8.49
CA GLN A 111 8.53 -8.27 -9.15
C GLN A 111 8.04 -6.82 -9.11
N ARG A 112 6.74 -6.58 -9.37
CA ARG A 112 6.16 -5.24 -9.25
C ARG A 112 6.16 -4.76 -7.80
N VAL A 113 5.90 -5.65 -6.84
CA VAL A 113 6.00 -5.33 -5.42
C VAL A 113 7.42 -4.92 -5.03
N ALA A 114 8.45 -5.64 -5.49
CA ALA A 114 9.85 -5.26 -5.23
C ALA A 114 10.16 -3.85 -5.76
N ARG A 115 9.76 -3.53 -7.00
CA ARG A 115 9.92 -2.18 -7.58
C ARG A 115 9.15 -1.10 -6.80
N ILE A 116 7.92 -1.39 -6.36
CA ILE A 116 7.16 -0.49 -5.49
C ILE A 116 7.96 -0.21 -4.22
N ARG A 117 8.50 -1.25 -3.57
CA ARG A 117 9.28 -1.09 -2.34
C ARG A 117 10.53 -0.25 -2.58
N GLU A 118 11.25 -0.46 -3.68
CA GLU A 118 12.43 0.35 -4.04
C GLU A 118 12.05 1.83 -4.24
N ALA A 119 10.99 2.11 -5.00
CA ALA A 119 10.52 3.48 -5.22
C ALA A 119 10.07 4.16 -3.92
N LEU A 120 9.34 3.43 -3.07
CA LEU A 120 8.93 3.91 -1.75
C LEU A 120 10.13 4.17 -0.83
N ALA A 121 11.16 3.33 -0.87
CA ALA A 121 12.38 3.52 -0.10
C ALA A 121 13.11 4.81 -0.51
N GLN A 122 13.26 5.04 -1.82
CA GLN A 122 13.86 6.26 -2.36
C GLN A 122 13.04 7.51 -1.98
N ALA A 123 11.72 7.36 -1.89
CA ALA A 123 10.81 8.43 -1.48
C ALA A 123 10.69 8.60 0.05
N GLY A 124 11.43 7.82 0.84
CA GLY A 124 11.50 7.96 2.30
C GLY A 124 10.40 7.24 3.09
N PHE A 125 9.64 6.32 2.49
CA PHE A 125 8.58 5.57 3.17
C PHE A 125 9.09 4.80 4.42
N TYR A 126 10.26 4.17 4.32
CA TYR A 126 10.88 3.43 5.42
C TYR A 126 11.82 4.28 6.29
N GLY A 127 12.06 5.54 5.91
CA GLY A 127 12.97 6.45 6.59
C GLY A 127 12.33 7.01 7.87
N GLY A 128 12.50 6.30 8.98
CA GLY A 128 11.90 6.66 10.27
C GLY A 128 11.58 5.45 11.16
N VAL A 129 11.65 4.24 10.58
CA VAL A 129 11.50 2.99 11.34
C VAL A 129 12.88 2.61 11.89
N ALA A 130 13.16 2.98 13.14
CA ALA A 130 14.29 2.42 13.88
C ALA A 130 13.96 0.96 14.22
N PHE A 131 14.86 0.04 13.91
CA PHE A 131 14.83 -1.34 14.38
C PHE A 131 15.68 -1.48 15.64
#